data_AF-A0A7X0D5Y8-F1
#
_entry.id   AF-A0A7X0D5Y8-F1
#
_cell.length_a   1.000
_cell.length_b   1.000
_cell.length_c   1.000
_cell.angle_alpha   90.00
_cell.angle_beta   90.00
_cell.angle_gamma   90.00
#
_symmetry.space_group_name_H-M   'P 1'
#
loop_
_entity.id
_entity.type
_entity.pdbx_description
1 polymer ?
#
loop_
_entity_poly.entity_id
_entity_poly.type
_entity_poly.pdbx_seq_one_letter_code
_entity_poly.pdbx_strand_id
1 'polypeptide(L)'
;MRYQFGGTPADFVVAPGQQVQVGPDTLGATAVLIPGARLWVWDPDTGDRLTDLMDHRGEPVAEITADSSGAVPRFRAPDEVKRVLVGQAPDTSSGDAGEHSRHLLASTDWPADVTKLNTRITALENTTGGDDGGGDYVATAHPMMWHMGGPLESRRSPHPYHNLEGRNQTIIVLRAQATITEGTIGVRVVLLDPDTRGGAVAASVTITPEEPWALIRPQVEVSDGTGVTVEVDVPEEAEAEDLTVQVTIR
;
A
#
# COMPACT_ATOMS: atom_id res chain seq x y z
N MET A 1 -16.30 -10.76 -6.83
CA MET A 1 -16.31 -10.31 -8.23
C MET A 1 -15.81 -11.45 -9.09
N ARG A 2 -16.57 -11.87 -10.11
CA ARG A 2 -16.21 -12.97 -11.02
C ARG A 2 -15.42 -12.46 -12.21
N TYR A 3 -14.28 -13.08 -12.46
CA TYR A 3 -13.38 -12.74 -13.55
C TYR A 3 -13.69 -13.52 -14.83
N GLN A 4 -13.48 -12.88 -15.98
CA GLN A 4 -13.67 -13.52 -17.28
C GLN A 4 -12.39 -14.20 -17.79
N PHE A 5 -12.56 -15.38 -18.36
CA PHE A 5 -11.52 -16.24 -18.94
C PHE A 5 -11.88 -16.61 -20.38
N GLY A 6 -10.91 -17.03 -21.18
CA GLY A 6 -11.14 -17.52 -22.54
C GLY A 6 -11.48 -16.43 -23.56
N GLY A 7 -11.61 -16.84 -24.83
CA GLY A 7 -11.97 -15.96 -25.93
C GLY A 7 -10.92 -14.89 -26.29
N THR A 8 -9.66 -15.08 -25.90
CA THR A 8 -8.51 -14.32 -26.41
C THR A 8 -7.58 -15.22 -27.23
N PRO A 9 -6.84 -14.64 -28.21
CA PRO A 9 -5.88 -15.40 -29.02
C PRO A 9 -4.65 -15.90 -28.25
N ALA A 10 -4.51 -15.59 -26.96
CA ALA A 10 -3.35 -15.95 -26.12
C ALA A 10 -3.70 -16.97 -25.03
N ASP A 11 -4.94 -17.45 -24.99
CA ASP A 11 -5.41 -18.53 -24.10
C ASP A 11 -4.85 -19.91 -24.48
N PHE A 12 -3.87 -19.96 -25.38
CA PHE A 12 -3.21 -21.16 -25.86
C PHE A 12 -1.81 -21.29 -25.25
N VAL A 13 -1.60 -22.31 -24.41
CA VAL A 13 -0.25 -22.78 -24.03
C VAL A 13 -0.25 -24.29 -24.20
N VAL A 14 0.58 -24.84 -25.09
CA VAL A 14 0.76 -26.29 -25.24
C VAL A 14 2.24 -26.69 -25.18
N ALA A 15 2.48 -27.72 -24.38
CA ALA A 15 3.74 -28.46 -24.27
C ALA A 15 4.04 -29.29 -25.54
N PRO A 16 5.28 -29.73 -25.77
CA PRO A 16 5.73 -30.29 -27.06
C PRO A 16 5.08 -31.65 -27.35
N GLY A 17 4.65 -31.93 -28.59
CA GLY A 17 4.33 -33.32 -28.96
C GLY A 17 3.72 -33.67 -30.31
N GLN A 18 2.84 -32.87 -30.93
CA GLN A 18 2.25 -33.28 -32.22
C GLN A 18 2.04 -32.11 -33.16
N GLN A 19 2.86 -32.07 -34.21
CA GLN A 19 2.71 -31.19 -35.37
C GLN A 19 1.70 -31.82 -36.34
N VAL A 20 0.67 -31.07 -36.74
CA VAL A 20 -0.20 -31.44 -37.86
C VAL A 20 0.10 -30.51 -39.04
N GLN A 21 0.47 -31.08 -40.18
CA GLN A 21 0.68 -30.35 -41.44
C GLN A 21 -0.66 -29.90 -42.03
N VAL A 22 -0.78 -28.60 -42.34
CA VAL A 22 -1.86 -28.06 -43.18
C VAL A 22 -1.22 -27.41 -44.41
N GLY A 23 -1.19 -28.15 -45.52
CA GLY A 23 -0.66 -27.63 -46.79
C GLY A 23 0.87 -27.50 -46.85
N PRO A 24 1.40 -26.85 -47.91
CA PRO A 24 2.83 -26.81 -48.21
C PRO A 24 3.63 -25.73 -47.47
N ASP A 25 2.98 -24.82 -46.73
CA ASP A 25 3.63 -23.71 -46.03
C ASP A 25 3.74 -23.95 -44.51
N THR A 26 4.78 -23.39 -43.92
CA THR A 26 5.37 -23.73 -42.62
C THR A 26 4.43 -23.82 -41.41
N LEU A 27 4.71 -24.83 -40.58
CA LEU A 27 4.13 -25.19 -39.29
C LEU A 27 4.24 -24.08 -38.23
N GLY A 28 3.13 -23.40 -37.95
CA GLY A 28 2.85 -22.83 -36.63
C GLY A 28 2.08 -23.88 -35.81
N ALA A 29 2.54 -24.18 -34.59
CA ALA A 29 1.84 -25.10 -33.71
C ALA A 29 0.56 -24.44 -33.16
N THR A 30 -0.54 -24.51 -33.92
CA THR A 30 -1.86 -24.21 -33.39
C THR A 30 -2.41 -25.48 -32.76
N ALA A 31 -2.33 -25.57 -31.43
CA ALA A 31 -2.97 -26.64 -30.70
C ALA A 31 -4.48 -26.38 -30.64
N VAL A 32 -5.25 -27.27 -31.26
CA VAL A 32 -6.71 -27.21 -31.34
C VAL A 32 -7.25 -28.29 -30.42
N LEU A 33 -7.98 -27.92 -29.35
CA LEU A 33 -8.83 -28.89 -28.66
C LEU A 33 -9.76 -29.50 -29.72
N ILE A 34 -10.18 -30.75 -29.56
CA ILE A 34 -11.16 -31.32 -30.49
C ILE A 34 -12.37 -30.37 -30.52
N PRO A 35 -12.79 -29.84 -31.70
CA PRO A 35 -13.95 -28.97 -31.76
C PRO A 35 -15.16 -29.63 -31.08
N GLY A 36 -15.83 -28.90 -30.18
CA GLY A 36 -16.92 -29.45 -29.37
C GLY A 36 -16.47 -30.30 -28.17
N ALA A 37 -15.18 -30.36 -27.85
CA ALA A 37 -14.69 -31.08 -26.67
C ALA A 37 -15.29 -30.50 -25.39
N ARG A 38 -15.72 -31.39 -24.49
CA ARG A 38 -16.12 -31.03 -23.14
C ARG A 38 -14.87 -30.75 -22.31
N LEU A 39 -14.86 -29.64 -21.62
CA LEU A 39 -13.76 -29.15 -20.81
C LEU A 39 -14.20 -29.02 -19.37
N TRP A 40 -13.34 -29.44 -18.46
CA TRP A 40 -13.46 -29.15 -17.04
C TRP A 40 -12.49 -28.06 -16.64
N VAL A 41 -12.86 -27.38 -15.56
CA VAL A 41 -12.09 -26.30 -14.97
C VAL A 41 -11.73 -26.72 -13.55
N TRP A 42 -10.48 -26.50 -13.17
CA TRP A 42 -9.98 -26.81 -11.85
C TRP A 42 -9.34 -25.60 -11.21
N ASP A 43 -9.39 -25.58 -9.89
CA ASP A 43 -8.62 -24.67 -9.06
C ASP A 43 -7.13 -25.11 -9.11
N PRO A 44 -6.19 -24.20 -9.45
CA PRO A 44 -4.77 -24.53 -9.51
C PRO A 44 -4.14 -24.81 -8.14
N ASP A 45 -4.71 -24.27 -7.07
CA ASP A 45 -4.15 -24.34 -5.72
C ASP A 45 -4.64 -25.60 -5.00
N THR A 46 -5.92 -25.94 -5.13
CA THR A 46 -6.52 -27.13 -4.48
C THR A 46 -6.53 -28.35 -5.39
N GLY A 47 -6.50 -28.16 -6.72
CA GLY A 47 -6.69 -29.23 -7.70
C GLY A 47 -8.14 -29.67 -7.88
N ASP A 48 -9.08 -29.07 -7.13
CA ASP A 48 -10.50 -29.42 -7.14
C ASP A 48 -11.20 -28.92 -8.39
N ARG A 49 -12.23 -29.64 -8.81
CA ARG A 49 -13.05 -29.23 -9.94
C ARG A 49 -13.94 -28.06 -9.54
N LEU A 50 -13.84 -26.97 -10.31
CA LEU A 50 -14.75 -25.84 -10.23
C LEU A 50 -16.04 -26.17 -10.99
N THR A 51 -17.17 -26.08 -10.30
CA THR A 51 -18.51 -26.37 -10.86
C THR A 51 -19.41 -25.15 -10.93
N ASP A 52 -19.07 -24.10 -10.18
CA ASP A 52 -19.76 -22.82 -10.20
C ASP A 52 -19.19 -21.91 -11.30
N LEU A 53 -19.43 -22.29 -12.55
CA LEU A 53 -19.02 -21.55 -13.73
C LEU A 53 -20.21 -20.82 -14.35
N MET A 54 -19.95 -19.72 -15.04
CA MET A 54 -20.94 -19.03 -15.87
C MET A 54 -20.41 -18.90 -17.30
N ASP A 55 -21.30 -18.94 -18.28
CA ASP A 55 -20.94 -18.67 -19.67
C ASP A 55 -20.74 -17.15 -19.92
N HIS A 56 -20.45 -16.78 -21.16
CA HIS A 56 -20.29 -15.39 -21.58
C HIS A 56 -21.56 -14.52 -21.40
N ARG A 57 -22.73 -15.13 -21.23
CA ARG A 57 -24.03 -14.45 -20.99
C ARG A 57 -24.35 -14.33 -19.51
N GLY A 58 -23.58 -14.97 -18.64
CA GLY A 58 -23.82 -15.01 -17.20
C GLY A 58 -24.72 -16.17 -16.76
N GLU A 59 -25.03 -17.10 -17.65
CA GLU A 59 -25.84 -18.27 -17.33
C GLU A 59 -24.96 -19.34 -16.66
N PRO A 60 -25.42 -19.99 -15.57
CA PRO A 60 -24.66 -21.05 -14.93
C PRO A 60 -24.41 -22.24 -15.85
N VAL A 61 -23.18 -22.76 -15.86
CA VAL A 61 -22.77 -23.93 -16.64
C VAL A 61 -21.94 -24.89 -15.78
N ALA A 62 -22.13 -26.20 -15.96
CA ALA A 62 -21.38 -27.22 -15.23
C ALA A 62 -20.04 -27.60 -15.91
N GLU A 63 -19.91 -27.23 -17.19
CA GLU A 63 -18.75 -27.51 -18.03
C GLU A 63 -18.69 -26.54 -19.21
N ILE A 64 -17.51 -26.44 -19.83
CA ILE A 64 -17.28 -25.58 -20.98
C ILE A 64 -17.13 -26.46 -22.21
N THR A 65 -17.61 -26.00 -23.36
CA THR A 65 -17.45 -26.70 -24.63
C THR A 65 -16.52 -25.91 -25.53
N ALA A 66 -15.45 -26.54 -26.03
CA ALA A 66 -14.58 -25.93 -27.02
C ALA A 66 -15.39 -25.58 -28.27
N ASP A 67 -15.12 -24.42 -28.87
CA ASP A 67 -15.88 -23.97 -30.04
C ASP A 67 -15.56 -24.77 -31.32
N SER A 68 -16.12 -24.37 -32.47
CA SER A 68 -15.88 -25.02 -33.75
C SER A 68 -14.42 -24.97 -34.23
N SER A 69 -13.61 -24.08 -33.65
CA SER A 69 -12.17 -23.97 -33.90
C SER A 69 -11.33 -24.63 -32.81
N GLY A 70 -11.97 -25.27 -31.82
CA GLY A 70 -11.30 -25.87 -30.68
C GLY A 70 -10.73 -24.87 -29.68
N ALA A 71 -11.21 -23.62 -29.69
CA ALA A 71 -10.83 -22.62 -28.71
C ALA A 71 -11.71 -22.72 -27.45
N VAL A 72 -11.15 -22.33 -26.30
CA VAL A 72 -11.91 -22.19 -25.06
C VAL A 72 -12.78 -20.94 -25.18
N PRO A 73 -14.13 -21.06 -25.17
CA PRO A 73 -15.01 -19.90 -25.26
C PRO A 73 -14.90 -19.05 -23.99
N ARG A 74 -15.48 -17.85 -24.04
CA ARG A 74 -15.53 -16.96 -22.87
C ARG A 74 -16.39 -17.58 -21.77
N PHE A 75 -15.88 -17.57 -20.54
CA PHE A 75 -16.59 -18.00 -19.34
C PHE A 75 -16.14 -17.20 -18.12
N ARG A 76 -16.87 -17.32 -17.02
CA ARG A 76 -16.50 -16.75 -15.72
C ARG A 76 -16.37 -17.85 -14.68
N ALA A 77 -15.28 -17.81 -13.92
CA ALA A 77 -15.07 -18.69 -12.78
C ALA A 77 -15.80 -18.15 -11.52
N PRO A 78 -15.77 -18.87 -10.39
CA PRO A 78 -16.28 -18.38 -9.12
C PRO A 78 -15.65 -17.04 -8.70
N ASP A 79 -16.24 -16.42 -7.68
CA ASP A 79 -15.77 -15.15 -7.17
C ASP A 79 -14.30 -15.20 -6.76
N GLU A 80 -13.56 -14.14 -7.12
CA GLU A 80 -12.16 -13.92 -6.76
C GLU A 80 -11.13 -14.89 -7.38
N VAL A 81 -11.57 -15.87 -8.18
CA VAL A 81 -10.69 -16.80 -8.90
C VAL A 81 -10.02 -16.09 -10.08
N LYS A 82 -8.70 -15.87 -9.99
CA LYS A 82 -7.91 -15.13 -10.99
C LYS A 82 -7.19 -16.01 -12.01
N ARG A 83 -7.04 -17.29 -11.67
CA ARG A 83 -6.33 -18.31 -12.46
C ARG A 83 -7.08 -19.62 -12.34
N VAL A 84 -7.12 -20.39 -13.43
CA VAL A 84 -7.75 -21.71 -13.47
C VAL A 84 -6.90 -22.67 -14.27
N LEU A 85 -7.06 -23.95 -14.01
CA LEU A 85 -6.59 -25.01 -14.89
C LEU A 85 -7.74 -25.47 -15.79
N VAL A 86 -7.50 -25.63 -17.08
CA VAL A 86 -8.49 -26.10 -18.07
C VAL A 86 -7.93 -27.31 -18.82
N GLY A 87 -8.79 -28.27 -19.13
CA GLY A 87 -8.39 -29.56 -19.68
C GLY A 87 -9.61 -30.36 -20.09
N GLN A 88 -9.38 -31.37 -20.93
CA GLN A 88 -10.46 -32.19 -21.47
C GLN A 88 -11.13 -32.99 -20.34
N ALA A 89 -12.46 -33.00 -20.36
CA ALA A 89 -13.24 -33.86 -19.47
C ALA A 89 -12.92 -35.33 -19.79
N PRO A 90 -12.76 -36.19 -18.77
CA PRO A 90 -12.52 -37.61 -18.99
C PRO A 90 -13.67 -38.23 -19.79
N ASP A 91 -13.32 -39.01 -20.81
CA ASP A 91 -14.30 -39.77 -21.57
C ASP A 91 -14.73 -40.98 -20.73
N THR A 92 -15.98 -40.95 -20.25
CA THR A 92 -16.55 -42.05 -19.45
C THR A 92 -16.70 -43.35 -20.24
N SER A 93 -16.48 -43.33 -21.56
CA SER A 93 -16.66 -44.50 -22.44
C SER A 93 -15.38 -45.28 -22.75
N SER A 94 -14.19 -44.69 -22.57
CA SER A 94 -12.93 -45.29 -23.04
C SER A 94 -12.20 -46.15 -22.02
N GLY A 95 -12.64 -46.22 -20.76
CA GLY A 95 -12.03 -47.08 -19.72
C GLY A 95 -10.59 -46.74 -19.36
N ASP A 96 -9.97 -45.78 -20.05
CA ASP A 96 -8.59 -45.35 -19.87
C ASP A 96 -8.61 -43.99 -19.19
N ALA A 97 -8.35 -43.98 -17.87
CA ALA A 97 -8.20 -42.76 -17.08
C ALA A 97 -6.82 -42.15 -17.34
N GLY A 98 -6.51 -41.89 -18.61
CA GLY A 98 -5.30 -41.19 -19.01
C GLY A 98 -5.23 -39.84 -18.30
N GLU A 99 -4.05 -39.48 -17.81
CA GLU A 99 -3.80 -38.19 -17.19
C GLU A 99 -3.95 -37.09 -18.25
N HIS A 100 -5.15 -36.49 -18.32
CA HIS A 100 -5.42 -35.41 -19.26
C HIS A 100 -4.62 -34.18 -18.87
N SER A 101 -3.77 -33.69 -19.78
CA SER A 101 -3.03 -32.45 -19.60
C SER A 101 -3.96 -31.30 -19.23
N ARG A 102 -3.61 -30.59 -18.14
CA ARG A 102 -4.30 -29.38 -17.70
C ARG A 102 -3.44 -28.16 -18.00
N HIS A 103 -4.07 -27.09 -18.44
CA HIS A 103 -3.42 -25.88 -18.91
C HIS A 103 -3.84 -24.69 -18.05
N LEU A 104 -2.87 -23.87 -17.65
CA LEU A 104 -3.12 -22.69 -16.84
C LEU A 104 -3.70 -21.57 -17.71
N LEU A 105 -4.87 -21.06 -17.31
CA LEU A 105 -5.52 -19.91 -17.89
C LEU A 105 -5.59 -18.77 -16.87
N ALA A 106 -5.20 -17.57 -17.30
CA ALA A 106 -5.30 -16.37 -16.48
C ALA A 106 -6.54 -15.56 -16.89
N SER A 107 -7.12 -14.84 -15.92
CA SER A 107 -8.23 -13.93 -16.19
C SER A 107 -7.83 -12.83 -17.17
N THR A 108 -8.73 -12.56 -18.10
CA THR A 108 -8.63 -11.49 -19.12
C THR A 108 -8.95 -10.11 -18.56
N ASP A 109 -9.82 -10.04 -17.55
CA ASP A 109 -10.26 -8.78 -16.92
C ASP A 109 -9.30 -8.33 -15.81
N TRP A 110 -8.64 -9.26 -15.13
CA TRP A 110 -7.81 -8.99 -13.96
C TRP A 110 -6.66 -8.00 -14.26
N PRO A 111 -5.90 -8.12 -15.35
CA PRO A 111 -4.87 -7.14 -15.69
C PRO A 111 -5.44 -5.72 -15.86
N ALA A 112 -6.61 -5.58 -16.48
CA ALA A 112 -7.24 -4.28 -16.67
C ALA A 112 -7.69 -3.66 -15.34
N ASP A 113 -8.20 -4.47 -14.41
CA ASP A 113 -8.57 -4.00 -13.08
C ASP A 113 -7.35 -3.61 -12.24
N VAL A 114 -6.25 -4.37 -12.33
CA VAL A 114 -4.95 -3.99 -11.73
C VAL A 114 -4.46 -2.67 -12.32
N THR A 115 -4.52 -2.48 -13.65
CA THR A 115 -4.15 -1.21 -14.28
C THR A 115 -5.02 -0.05 -13.78
N LYS A 116 -6.35 -0.22 -13.69
CA LYS A 116 -7.24 0.81 -13.15
C LYS A 116 -6.90 1.16 -11.70
N LEU A 117 -6.63 0.15 -10.87
CA LEU A 117 -6.23 0.37 -9.47
C LEU A 117 -4.91 1.11 -9.38
N ASN A 118 -3.91 0.73 -10.17
CA ASN A 118 -2.64 1.44 -10.24
C ASN A 118 -2.83 2.89 -10.71
N THR A 119 -3.63 3.13 -11.75
CA THR A 119 -3.94 4.49 -12.20
C THR A 119 -4.64 5.31 -11.11
N ARG A 120 -5.57 4.72 -10.36
CA ARG A 120 -6.24 5.41 -9.24
C ARG A 120 -5.29 5.67 -8.08
N ILE A 121 -4.41 4.74 -7.75
CA ILE A 121 -3.36 4.92 -6.73
C ILE A 121 -2.44 6.05 -7.16
N THR A 122 -1.90 6.01 -8.38
CA THR A 122 -1.07 7.09 -8.94
C THR A 122 -1.82 8.42 -8.97
N ALA A 123 -3.11 8.43 -9.31
CA ALA A 123 -3.91 9.66 -9.26
C ALA A 123 -4.06 10.18 -7.82
N LEU A 124 -4.28 9.32 -6.84
CA LEU A 124 -4.36 9.70 -5.43
C LEU A 124 -3.01 10.20 -4.90
N GLU A 125 -1.92 9.49 -5.20
CA GLU A 125 -0.55 9.89 -4.86
C GLU A 125 -0.20 11.24 -5.49
N ASN A 126 -0.51 11.45 -6.77
CA ASN A 126 -0.28 12.71 -7.47
C ASN A 126 -1.24 13.82 -7.06
N THR A 127 -2.45 13.50 -6.59
CA THR A 127 -3.34 14.52 -6.00
C THR A 127 -2.75 15.04 -4.68
N THR A 128 -1.93 14.22 -4.00
CA THR A 128 -1.25 14.57 -2.75
C THR A 128 0.07 15.33 -2.95
N GLY A 129 0.59 15.37 -4.18
CA GLY A 129 1.81 16.09 -4.56
C GLY A 129 1.48 17.21 -5.55
N GLY A 130 1.38 18.44 -5.03
CA GLY A 130 0.84 19.61 -5.74
C GLY A 130 1.28 19.83 -7.19
N ASP A 131 0.31 20.23 -8.01
CA ASP A 131 0.49 21.30 -8.97
C ASP A 131 -0.83 22.08 -9.09
N ASP A 132 -0.78 23.37 -8.75
CA ASP A 132 -1.77 24.42 -8.99
C ASP A 132 -3.27 24.14 -8.78
N GLY A 133 -3.68 24.04 -7.50
CA GLY A 133 -5.01 24.52 -7.11
C GLY A 133 -5.78 23.66 -6.11
N GLY A 134 -5.62 23.97 -4.82
CA GLY A 134 -6.71 23.86 -3.85
C GLY A 134 -7.16 22.44 -3.47
N GLY A 135 -6.22 21.52 -3.24
CA GLY A 135 -6.49 20.49 -2.23
C GLY A 135 -6.60 21.18 -0.88
N ASP A 136 -7.78 21.16 -0.27
CA ASP A 136 -8.04 21.70 1.07
C ASP A 136 -7.38 20.75 2.10
N TYR A 137 -6.06 20.69 2.07
CA TYR A 137 -5.27 20.07 3.11
C TYR A 137 -5.43 20.97 4.32
N VAL A 138 -6.27 20.53 5.23
CA VAL A 138 -6.35 21.08 6.57
C VAL A 138 -5.02 20.74 7.25
N ALA A 139 -3.96 21.46 6.86
CA ALA A 139 -2.74 21.57 7.64
C ALA A 139 -3.19 22.25 8.92
N THR A 140 -3.64 21.44 9.86
CA THR A 140 -3.87 21.92 11.21
C THR A 140 -2.50 22.31 11.72
N ALA A 141 -2.16 23.59 11.62
CA ALA A 141 -1.06 24.22 12.33
C ALA A 141 -1.37 24.09 13.83
N HIS A 142 -1.18 22.88 14.34
CA HIS A 142 -1.45 22.54 15.71
C HIS A 142 -0.16 22.75 16.46
N PRO A 143 -0.12 23.74 17.37
CA PRO A 143 1.04 23.89 18.21
C PRO A 143 1.21 22.60 19.03
N MET A 144 2.40 22.01 18.97
CA MET A 144 2.77 20.99 19.94
C MET A 144 2.84 21.67 21.29
N MET A 145 1.97 21.28 22.21
CA MET A 145 1.98 21.74 23.59
C MET A 145 2.34 20.59 24.51
N TRP A 146 3.29 20.84 25.39
CA TRP A 146 3.69 19.90 26.44
C TRP A 146 3.70 20.61 27.78
N HIS A 147 3.06 20.00 28.77
CA HIS A 147 2.99 20.49 30.14
C HIS A 147 3.58 19.45 31.09
N MET A 148 4.42 19.90 32.01
CA MET A 148 4.93 19.13 33.14
C MET A 148 4.49 19.81 34.43
N GLY A 149 3.47 19.27 35.08
CA GLY A 149 3.01 19.78 36.37
C GLY A 149 3.88 19.28 37.53
N GLY A 150 4.05 20.11 38.55
CA GLY A 150 4.87 19.81 39.73
C GLY A 150 6.38 19.94 39.47
N PRO A 151 7.22 19.36 40.33
CA PRO A 151 8.69 19.44 40.24
C PRO A 151 9.21 19.02 38.87
N LEU A 152 10.06 19.86 38.27
CA LEU A 152 10.66 19.56 36.99
C LEU A 152 11.81 18.56 37.12
N GLU A 153 11.92 17.68 36.12
CA GLU A 153 13.02 16.74 35.96
C GLU A 153 13.53 16.81 34.52
N SER A 154 14.82 16.52 34.33
CA SER A 154 15.41 16.41 32.99
C SER A 154 14.80 15.24 32.24
N ARG A 155 14.02 15.54 31.19
CA ARG A 155 13.42 14.50 30.34
C ARG A 155 13.01 15.03 28.97
N ARG A 156 12.74 14.08 28.09
CA ARG A 156 12.14 14.29 26.77
C ARG A 156 10.63 14.13 26.83
N SER A 157 9.90 14.94 26.06
CA SER A 157 8.46 14.76 25.86
C SER A 157 8.17 13.36 25.30
N PRO A 158 7.19 12.63 25.86
CA PRO A 158 6.81 11.30 25.37
C PRO A 158 6.04 11.36 24.04
N HIS A 159 5.65 12.56 23.58
CA HIS A 159 4.83 12.75 22.40
C HIS A 159 5.61 13.48 21.31
N PRO A 160 6.27 12.76 20.39
CA PRO A 160 6.85 13.37 19.21
C PRO A 160 5.74 13.70 18.19
N TYR A 161 5.88 14.83 17.52
CA TYR A 161 5.19 15.14 16.27
C TYR A 161 5.99 14.54 15.11
N HIS A 162 5.35 13.98 14.10
CA HIS A 162 6.02 13.56 12.87
C HIS A 162 5.44 14.32 11.68
N ASN A 163 6.30 14.94 10.88
CA ASN A 163 5.86 15.55 9.63
C ASN A 163 5.56 14.44 8.63
N LEU A 164 4.29 14.31 8.25
CA LEU A 164 3.81 13.36 7.25
C LEU A 164 2.98 14.06 6.16
N GLU A 165 3.20 15.36 5.97
CA GLU A 165 2.44 16.20 5.05
C GLU A 165 2.98 16.13 3.61
N GLY A 166 4.01 15.31 3.33
CA GLY A 166 4.60 15.19 1.99
C GLY A 166 5.38 16.44 1.55
N ARG A 167 5.66 17.37 2.48
CA ARG A 167 6.40 18.62 2.24
C ARG A 167 7.18 19.05 3.46
N ASN A 168 8.15 19.94 3.27
CA ASN A 168 8.90 20.51 4.37
C ASN A 168 8.02 21.50 5.15
N GLN A 169 8.09 21.43 6.47
CA GLN A 169 7.48 22.38 7.39
C GLN A 169 8.54 23.23 8.08
N THR A 170 8.14 24.28 8.77
CA THR A 170 9.05 25.16 9.51
C THR A 170 8.61 25.35 10.95
N ILE A 171 9.51 25.11 11.90
CA ILE A 171 9.34 25.53 13.29
C ILE A 171 9.50 27.05 13.36
N ILE A 172 8.39 27.74 13.59
CA ILE A 172 8.34 29.21 13.56
C ILE A 172 8.32 29.84 14.95
N VAL A 173 7.91 29.10 15.98
CA VAL A 173 7.88 29.57 17.37
C VAL A 173 8.27 28.45 18.31
N LEU A 174 9.17 28.74 19.24
CA LEU A 174 9.38 27.98 20.47
C LEU A 174 9.11 28.92 21.64
N ARG A 175 8.16 28.55 22.50
CA ARG A 175 7.84 29.24 23.75
C ARG A 175 7.99 28.26 24.91
N ALA A 176 8.64 28.69 25.98
CA ALA A 176 8.72 27.96 27.23
C ALA A 176 8.35 28.87 28.39
N GLN A 177 7.72 28.33 29.43
CA GLN A 177 7.38 29.06 30.65
C GLN A 177 7.31 28.08 31.82
N ALA A 178 7.90 28.42 32.96
CA ALA A 178 7.86 27.61 34.19
C ALA A 178 7.81 28.53 35.43
N THR A 179 7.56 27.95 36.60
CA THR A 179 7.82 28.60 37.89
C THR A 179 9.22 28.21 38.33
N ILE A 180 10.14 29.15 38.50
CA ILE A 180 11.55 28.87 38.82
C ILE A 180 11.93 29.66 40.08
N THR A 181 12.34 28.95 41.11
CA THR A 181 12.81 29.52 42.38
C THR A 181 14.33 29.68 42.39
N GLU A 182 15.05 28.70 41.83
CA GLU A 182 16.51 28.69 41.78
C GLU A 182 17.03 28.01 40.48
N GLY A 183 18.22 28.39 40.04
CA GLY A 183 18.92 27.75 38.93
C GLY A 183 18.51 28.24 37.53
N THR A 184 18.70 27.39 36.52
CA THR A 184 18.47 27.74 35.11
C THR A 184 18.01 26.52 34.35
N ILE A 185 16.90 26.63 33.61
CA ILE A 185 16.33 25.50 32.87
C ILE A 185 16.58 25.67 31.38
N GLY A 186 17.12 24.63 30.73
CA GLY A 186 17.25 24.56 29.28
C GLY A 186 16.06 23.84 28.66
N VAL A 187 15.47 24.41 27.61
CA VAL A 187 14.43 23.78 26.79
C VAL A 187 14.91 23.70 25.35
N ARG A 188 14.94 22.48 24.80
CA ARG A 188 15.46 22.19 23.46
C ARG A 188 14.37 21.58 22.59
N VAL A 189 14.27 22.01 21.34
CA VAL A 189 13.52 21.30 20.29
C VAL A 189 14.49 20.37 19.58
N VAL A 190 14.11 19.11 19.48
CA VAL A 190 14.93 18.04 18.93
C VAL A 190 14.24 17.48 17.69
N LEU A 191 14.95 17.45 16.56
CA LEU A 191 14.53 16.72 15.37
C LEU A 191 14.92 15.25 15.54
N LEU A 192 13.98 14.35 15.27
CA LEU A 192 14.15 12.91 15.40
C LEU A 192 14.22 12.27 14.02
N ASP A 193 15.24 11.46 13.82
CA ASP A 193 15.30 10.52 12.70
C ASP A 193 14.39 9.33 13.03
N PRO A 194 13.37 9.02 12.20
CA PRO A 194 12.43 7.94 12.45
C PRO A 194 13.08 6.55 12.42
N ASP A 195 14.17 6.38 11.66
CA ASP A 195 14.82 5.09 11.44
C ASP A 195 15.82 4.79 12.56
N THR A 196 16.64 5.78 12.92
CA THR A 196 17.70 5.59 13.93
C THR A 196 17.25 5.95 15.34
N ARG A 197 16.14 6.68 15.48
CA ARG A 197 15.71 7.36 16.73
C ARG A 197 16.76 8.33 17.28
N GLY A 198 17.76 8.69 16.48
CA GLY A 198 18.74 9.71 16.79
C GLY A 198 18.08 11.09 16.87
N GLY A 199 18.56 11.94 17.77
CA GLY A 199 18.06 13.29 17.97
C GLY A 199 19.11 14.35 17.68
N ALA A 200 18.76 15.37 16.90
CA ALA A 200 19.57 16.57 16.69
C ALA A 200 18.85 17.80 17.27
N VAL A 201 19.56 18.60 18.07
CA VAL A 201 19.00 19.85 18.62
C VAL A 201 18.84 20.86 17.50
N ALA A 202 17.59 21.28 17.25
CA ALA A 202 17.23 22.26 16.23
C ALA A 202 17.20 23.69 16.77
N ALA A 203 16.67 23.86 17.98
CA ALA A 203 16.54 25.16 18.64
C ALA A 203 16.57 24.97 20.15
N SER A 204 16.97 26.01 20.88
CA SER A 204 16.95 25.98 22.34
C SER A 204 16.67 27.35 22.93
N VAL A 205 16.03 27.36 24.09
CA VAL A 205 15.88 28.53 24.96
C VAL A 205 16.29 28.17 26.37
N THR A 206 16.61 29.20 27.13
CA THR A 206 16.93 29.10 28.55
C THR A 206 15.97 30.01 29.30
N ILE A 207 15.50 29.57 30.46
CA ILE A 207 14.64 30.34 31.36
C ILE A 207 15.24 30.35 32.78
N THR A 208 15.10 31.46 33.49
CA THR A 208 15.70 31.72 34.82
C THR A 208 14.65 32.27 35.78
N PRO A 209 14.93 32.41 37.09
CA PRO A 209 14.01 33.05 38.03
C PRO A 209 13.62 34.48 37.63
N GLU A 210 14.54 35.26 37.06
CA GLU A 210 14.30 36.63 36.60
C GLU A 210 13.51 36.69 35.29
N GLU A 211 13.70 35.69 34.43
CA GLU A 211 13.02 35.53 33.15
C GLU A 211 12.40 34.13 33.04
N PRO A 212 11.28 33.86 33.75
CA PRO A 212 10.68 32.53 33.88
C PRO A 212 9.91 32.09 32.62
N TRP A 213 10.12 32.78 31.51
CA TRP A 213 9.52 32.50 30.22
C TRP A 213 10.48 32.92 29.11
N ALA A 214 10.46 32.22 27.97
CA ALA A 214 11.24 32.57 26.79
C ALA A 214 10.42 32.34 25.53
N LEU A 215 10.65 33.16 24.50
CA LEU A 215 10.07 33.00 23.17
C LEU A 215 11.10 33.30 22.10
N ILE A 216 11.32 32.36 21.18
CA ILE A 216 12.16 32.54 20.00
C ILE A 216 11.45 32.10 18.71
N ARG A 217 12.00 32.52 17.57
CA ARG A 217 11.48 32.20 16.22
C ARG A 217 12.58 31.56 15.37
N PRO A 218 12.85 30.26 15.54
CA PRO A 218 14.09 29.68 15.06
C PRO A 218 14.14 29.48 13.53
N GLN A 219 13.00 29.46 12.82
CA GLN A 219 12.92 29.24 11.37
C GLN A 219 13.64 27.95 10.93
N VAL A 220 13.40 26.85 11.65
CA VAL A 220 14.03 25.57 11.38
C VAL A 220 13.15 24.72 10.49
N GLU A 221 13.69 24.27 9.37
CA GLU A 221 13.01 23.37 8.45
C GLU A 221 12.91 21.94 9.03
N VAL A 222 11.76 21.31 8.83
CA VAL A 222 11.44 19.95 9.22
C VAL A 222 11.03 19.21 7.96
N SER A 223 11.94 18.39 7.44
CA SER A 223 11.67 17.59 6.24
C SER A 223 10.53 16.59 6.45
N ASP A 224 9.89 16.17 5.37
CA ASP A 224 8.91 15.08 5.42
C ASP A 224 9.53 13.80 6.03
N GLY A 225 8.74 13.07 6.83
CA GLY A 225 9.18 11.93 7.63
C GLY A 225 9.94 12.27 8.92
N THR A 226 10.40 13.52 9.11
CA THR A 226 11.18 13.91 10.30
C THR A 226 10.27 14.09 11.52
N GLY A 227 10.70 13.55 12.67
CA GLY A 227 10.04 13.78 13.95
C GLY A 227 10.50 15.08 14.63
N VAL A 228 9.68 15.65 15.49
CA VAL A 228 9.97 16.82 16.32
C VAL A 228 9.51 16.51 17.74
N THR A 229 10.37 16.75 18.72
CA THR A 229 10.03 16.64 20.14
C THR A 229 10.69 17.75 20.95
N VAL A 230 10.39 17.80 22.24
CA VAL A 230 11.00 18.74 23.19
C VAL A 230 11.78 17.96 24.23
N GLU A 231 12.92 18.50 24.63
CA GLU A 231 13.73 18.01 25.73
C GLU A 231 13.99 19.14 26.72
N VAL A 232 13.93 18.81 28.01
CA VAL A 232 14.15 19.74 29.11
C VAL A 232 15.37 19.26 29.89
N ASP A 233 16.27 20.20 30.15
CA ASP A 233 17.51 20.03 30.89
C ASP A 233 17.40 20.86 32.16
N VAL A 234 17.22 20.18 33.29
CA VAL A 234 17.10 20.72 34.65
C VAL A 234 18.39 20.34 35.40
N PRO A 235 19.32 21.29 35.61
CA PRO A 235 20.50 21.06 36.44
C PRO A 235 20.12 20.64 37.87
N GLU A 236 21.00 19.91 38.56
CA GLU A 236 20.74 19.40 39.92
C GLU A 236 20.46 20.52 40.94
N GLU A 237 21.03 21.70 40.71
CA GLU A 237 20.86 22.90 41.53
C GLU A 237 19.60 23.72 41.20
N ALA A 238 18.81 23.33 40.19
CA ALA A 238 17.64 24.09 39.78
C ALA A 238 16.37 23.64 40.52
N GLU A 239 15.65 24.59 41.10
CA GLU A 239 14.33 24.37 41.72
C GLU A 239 13.26 25.04 40.85
N ALA A 240 12.46 24.22 40.16
CA ALA A 240 11.41 24.69 39.26
C ALA A 240 10.21 23.74 39.22
N GLU A 241 9.05 24.29 38.86
CA GLU A 241 7.77 23.57 38.73
C GLU A 241 6.95 24.07 37.53
N ASP A 242 5.95 23.29 37.12
CA ASP A 242 4.87 23.70 36.20
C ASP A 242 5.33 24.24 34.83
N LEU A 243 6.22 23.50 34.16
CA LEU A 243 6.71 23.86 32.83
C LEU A 243 5.62 23.68 31.77
N THR A 244 5.48 24.67 30.90
CA THR A 244 4.71 24.58 29.66
C THR A 244 5.60 24.96 28.49
N VAL A 245 5.70 24.08 27.49
CA VAL A 245 6.40 24.31 26.24
C VAL A 245 5.42 24.27 25.07
N GLN A 246 5.49 25.26 24.20
CA GLN A 246 4.73 25.35 22.97
C GLN A 246 5.67 25.47 21.78
N VAL A 247 5.55 24.56 20.81
CA VAL A 247 6.26 24.61 19.53
C VAL A 247 5.23 24.77 18.42
N THR A 248 5.36 25.85 17.64
CA THR A 248 4.46 26.09 16.49
C THR A 248 5.19 25.74 15.21
N ILE A 249 4.59 24.86 14.42
CA ILE A 249 5.10 24.38 13.14
C ILE A 249 4.10 24.82 12.04
N ARG A 250 4.62 25.25 10.89
CA ARG A 250 3.84 25.75 9.76
C ARG A 250 4.32 25.17 8.44
#